data_AF-A0A954LG63-F1
#
_entry.id   AF-A0A954LG63-F1
#
_cell.length_a   1.000
_cell.length_b   1.000
_cell.length_c   1.000
_cell.angle_alpha   90.00
_cell.angle_beta   90.00
_cell.angle_gamma   90.00
#
_symmetry.space_group_name_H-M   'P 1'
#
loop_
_entity.id
_entity.type
_entity.pdbx_description
1 polymer ?
#
loop_
_entity_poly.entity_id
_entity_poly.type
_entity_poly.pdbx_seq_one_letter_code
_entity_poly.pdbx_strand_id
1 'polypeptide(L)'
;MSVREFARVVRAGEFGEKDRQWFPAWLRRYAEFVGVDENTRIQLTRELAIEFSRTLRDSGVPAWQRRQAVRTLGAYRDVILQQDEPRLHDMIIKLGEIAARERQFGPLAGTGTPGLGDEQQLIGQIDPRESSIIQCVRRRIRAQGKALSTERAYVGWIERFLTFCGVDLSLKNRSTPLVTGSESEQALLTQTVSDLAHLKESDLRAFLTMLAVDRDVAPNTQGQAKSALLLLFQTILGREIGFLDIALADKPEKLPVVLSQQEIGVLLPEFEGLRRRMFLVMYGAGLRHRECRRLRVKDVCFDK
;
A
#
# COMPACT_ATOMS: atom_id res chain seq x y z
N MET A 1 14.39 17.88 27.43
CA MET A 1 13.68 16.64 27.83
C MET A 1 14.19 15.50 26.96
N SER A 2 14.18 14.30 27.50
CA SER A 2 14.72 13.04 26.96
C SER A 2 13.78 12.35 25.97
N VAL A 3 14.23 11.29 25.30
CA VAL A 3 13.41 10.47 24.37
C VAL A 3 12.19 9.88 25.08
N ARG A 4 12.35 9.49 26.34
CA ARG A 4 11.27 8.95 27.17
C ARG A 4 10.19 9.98 27.49
N GLU A 5 10.58 11.23 27.72
CA GLU A 5 9.64 12.32 27.97
C GLU A 5 8.86 12.65 26.69
N PHE A 6 9.53 12.72 25.54
CA PHE A 6 8.86 12.87 24.25
C PHE A 6 7.86 11.73 23.99
N ALA A 7 8.22 10.48 24.29
CA ALA A 7 7.31 9.34 24.15
C ALA A 7 6.10 9.40 25.09
N ARG A 8 6.20 10.07 26.25
CA ARG A 8 5.05 10.34 27.13
C ARG A 8 4.18 11.46 26.57
N VAL A 9 4.78 12.56 26.13
CA VAL A 9 4.04 13.71 25.57
C VAL A 9 3.32 13.34 24.28
N VAL A 10 3.96 12.58 23.39
CA VAL A 10 3.32 12.09 22.16
C VAL A 10 2.14 11.17 22.47
N ARG A 11 2.22 10.33 23.51
CA ARG A 11 1.10 9.46 23.92
C ARG A 11 -0.08 10.23 24.51
N ALA A 12 0.18 11.32 25.23
CA ALA A 12 -0.82 12.14 25.90
C ALA A 12 -1.36 13.31 25.05
N GLY A 13 -0.65 13.72 24.00
CA GLY A 13 -0.97 14.89 23.17
C GLY A 13 -1.83 14.58 21.94
N GLU A 14 -2.17 15.64 21.20
CA GLU A 14 -3.02 15.63 19.99
C GLU A 14 -2.30 15.11 18.73
N PHE A 15 -1.53 14.02 18.84
CA PHE A 15 -0.89 13.39 17.68
C PHE A 15 -1.79 12.29 17.10
N GLY A 16 -1.81 12.20 15.76
CA GLY A 16 -2.52 11.12 15.06
C GLY A 16 -2.04 9.74 15.52
N GLU A 17 -2.92 8.73 15.50
CA GLU A 17 -2.64 7.37 16.03
C GLU A 17 -1.35 6.76 15.47
N LYS A 18 -1.10 6.92 14.17
CA LYS A 18 0.15 6.48 13.51
C LYS A 18 1.37 7.27 13.99
N ASP A 19 1.25 8.59 14.11
CA ASP A 19 2.34 9.44 14.58
C ASP A 19 2.71 9.06 16.04
N ARG A 20 1.72 8.71 16.88
CA ARG A 20 1.94 8.23 18.26
C ARG A 20 2.72 6.92 18.35
N GLN A 21 2.45 6.00 17.44
CA GLN A 21 3.16 4.71 17.38
C GLN A 21 4.62 4.90 16.96
N TRP A 22 4.87 5.74 15.95
CA TRP A 22 6.14 5.73 15.23
C TRP A 22 7.12 6.83 15.62
N PHE A 23 6.66 7.97 16.12
CA PHE A 23 7.56 9.06 16.53
C PHE A 23 8.57 8.63 17.60
N PRO A 24 8.19 7.85 18.64
CA PRO A 24 9.17 7.36 19.61
C PRO A 24 10.21 6.40 19.01
N ALA A 25 9.87 5.66 17.95
CA ALA A 25 10.80 4.73 17.31
C ALA A 25 11.84 5.46 16.46
N TRP A 26 11.40 6.45 15.67
CA TRP A 26 12.32 7.28 14.89
C TRP A 26 13.23 8.14 15.75
N LEU A 27 12.73 8.65 16.88
CA LEU A 27 13.55 9.44 17.79
C LEU A 27 14.63 8.59 18.47
N ARG A 28 14.32 7.33 18.86
CA ARG A 28 15.32 6.39 19.39
C ARG A 28 16.43 6.11 18.38
N ARG A 29 16.05 5.83 17.13
CA ARG A 29 17.01 5.59 16.05
C ARG A 29 17.90 6.80 15.76
N TYR A 30 17.36 8.01 15.91
CA TYR A 30 18.14 9.24 15.82
C TYR A 30 19.09 9.41 17.03
N ALA A 31 18.64 9.06 18.23
CA ALA A 31 19.49 9.05 19.43
C ALA A 31 20.69 8.11 19.27
N GLU A 32 20.45 6.90 18.77
CA GLU A 32 21.48 5.91 18.43
C GLU A 32 22.46 6.46 17.38
N PHE A 33 21.95 7.12 16.34
CA PHE A 33 22.79 7.76 15.30
C PHE A 33 23.72 8.84 15.87
N VAL A 34 23.25 9.63 16.84
CA VAL A 34 24.07 10.67 17.50
C VAL A 34 24.94 10.10 18.63
N GLY A 35 24.73 8.82 19.02
CA GLY A 35 25.48 8.16 20.09
C GLY A 35 25.08 8.60 21.50
N VAL A 36 23.81 8.95 21.70
CA VAL A 36 23.29 9.53 22.95
C VAL A 36 22.25 8.58 23.58
N ASP A 37 22.30 8.39 24.90
CA ASP A 37 21.34 7.56 25.64
C ASP A 37 19.92 8.15 25.62
N GLU A 38 18.91 7.29 25.75
CA GLU A 38 17.48 7.65 25.70
C GLU A 38 17.07 8.68 26.77
N ASN A 39 17.85 8.80 27.84
CA ASN A 39 17.58 9.70 28.96
C ASN A 39 18.25 11.08 28.79
N THR A 40 19.10 11.27 27.78
CA THR A 40 19.81 12.52 27.55
C THR A 40 19.10 13.38 26.51
N ARG A 41 19.20 14.70 26.63
CA ARG A 41 18.62 15.64 25.66
C ARG A 41 19.42 15.56 24.36
N ILE A 42 18.76 15.09 23.29
CA ILE A 42 19.40 14.98 21.98
C ILE A 42 19.56 16.37 21.37
N GLN A 43 20.75 16.67 20.83
CA GLN A 43 21.01 17.86 20.03
C GLN A 43 20.43 17.69 18.63
N LEU A 44 19.72 18.71 18.16
CA LEU A 44 19.11 18.72 16.83
C LEU A 44 19.63 19.93 16.05
N THR A 45 20.41 19.67 15.02
CA THR A 45 20.84 20.68 14.03
C THR A 45 20.36 20.27 12.64
N ARG A 46 20.35 21.23 11.70
CA ARG A 46 19.89 20.96 10.33
C ARG A 46 20.80 19.95 9.64
N GLU A 47 22.09 20.07 9.92
CA GLU A 47 23.17 19.26 9.39
C GLU A 47 23.00 17.81 9.85
N LEU A 48 22.78 17.57 11.15
CA LEU A 48 22.55 16.23 11.69
C LEU A 48 21.25 15.60 11.14
N ALA A 49 20.19 16.39 10.95
CA ALA A 49 18.96 15.89 10.34
C ALA A 49 19.16 15.49 8.86
N ILE A 50 19.98 16.24 8.11
CA ILE A 50 20.34 15.92 6.72
C ILE A 50 21.21 14.67 6.67
N GLU A 51 22.23 14.58 7.52
CA GLU A 51 23.11 13.42 7.61
C GLU A 51 22.33 12.17 7.96
N PHE A 52 21.50 12.21 9.01
CA PHE A 52 20.61 11.12 9.36
C PHE A 52 19.71 10.68 8.19
N SER A 53 19.12 11.64 7.46
CA SER A 53 18.32 11.33 6.28
C SER A 53 19.12 10.67 5.14
N ARG A 54 20.41 11.02 4.99
CA ARG A 54 21.34 10.39 4.04
C ARG A 54 21.71 8.99 4.48
N THR A 55 22.03 8.76 5.76
CA THR A 55 22.31 7.41 6.28
C THR A 55 21.11 6.48 6.08
N LEU A 56 19.89 6.98 6.27
CA LEU A 56 18.68 6.23 5.96
C LEU A 56 18.54 5.95 4.46
N ARG A 57 18.86 6.91 3.59
CA ARG A 57 18.82 6.71 2.13
C ARG A 57 19.80 5.62 1.70
N ASP A 58 21.03 5.69 2.21
CA ASP A 58 22.13 4.83 1.79
C ASP A 58 21.92 3.39 2.34
N SER A 59 21.14 3.24 3.41
CA SER A 59 20.63 1.95 3.91
C SER A 59 19.35 1.46 3.22
N GLY A 60 18.90 2.13 2.15
CA GLY A 60 17.75 1.70 1.34
C GLY A 60 16.37 2.07 1.91
N VAL A 61 16.30 2.98 2.89
CA VAL A 61 15.02 3.40 3.48
C VAL A 61 14.23 4.29 2.51
N PRO A 62 12.96 3.95 2.19
CA PRO A 62 12.13 4.74 1.27
C PRO A 62 11.93 6.19 1.72
N ALA A 63 11.77 7.12 0.76
CA ALA A 63 11.63 8.55 1.06
C ALA A 63 10.43 8.87 1.96
N TRP A 64 9.34 8.09 1.90
CA TRP A 64 8.19 8.32 2.77
C TRP A 64 8.50 8.01 4.25
N GLN A 65 9.36 7.02 4.52
CA GLN A 65 9.84 6.70 5.86
C GLN A 65 10.86 7.73 6.34
N ARG A 66 11.78 8.15 5.46
CA ARG A 66 12.69 9.26 5.73
C ARG A 66 11.95 10.55 6.06
N ARG A 67 10.85 10.84 5.35
CA ARG A 67 9.96 11.97 5.64
C ARG A 67 9.35 11.87 7.03
N GLN A 68 8.91 10.68 7.43
CA GLN A 68 8.34 10.44 8.75
C GLN A 68 9.38 10.63 9.85
N ALA A 69 10.60 10.14 9.64
CA ALA A 69 11.73 10.36 10.55
C ALA A 69 12.04 11.87 10.74
N VAL A 70 12.11 12.63 9.65
CA VAL A 70 12.34 14.10 9.71
C VAL A 70 11.16 14.83 10.35
N ARG A 71 9.91 14.40 10.12
CA ARG A 71 8.72 14.94 10.83
C ARG A 71 8.80 14.70 12.33
N THR A 72 9.27 13.52 12.75
CA THR A 72 9.49 13.22 14.18
C THR A 72 10.51 14.17 14.80
N LEU A 73 11.62 14.45 14.11
CA LEU A 73 12.61 15.42 14.59
C LEU A 73 12.04 16.83 14.72
N GLY A 74 11.21 17.25 13.75
CA GLY A 74 10.46 18.52 13.83
C GLY A 74 9.48 18.54 15.01
N ALA A 75 8.73 17.46 15.23
CA ALA A 75 7.81 17.38 16.36
C ALA A 75 8.55 17.38 17.72
N TYR A 76 9.69 16.70 17.81
CA TYR A 76 10.54 16.75 19.00
C TYR A 76 11.08 18.17 19.23
N ARG A 77 11.51 18.88 18.19
CA ARG A 77 11.90 20.29 18.27
C ARG A 77 10.76 21.16 18.83
N ASP A 78 9.59 21.08 18.21
CA ASP A 78 8.45 21.97 18.51
C ASP A 78 7.92 21.75 19.94
N VAL A 79 7.81 20.48 20.33
CA VAL A 79 7.22 20.09 21.62
C VAL A 79 8.22 20.17 22.77
N ILE A 80 9.48 19.78 22.53
CA ILE A 80 10.47 19.57 23.60
C ILE A 80 11.54 20.66 23.62
N LEU A 81 12.05 21.05 22.44
CA LEU A 81 13.11 22.06 22.38
C LEU A 81 12.55 23.49 22.42
N GLN A 82 11.30 23.70 21.98
CA GLN A 82 10.64 25.01 21.85
C GLN A 82 11.54 26.02 21.10
N GLN A 83 12.19 25.55 20.04
CA GLN A 83 13.13 26.32 19.24
C GLN A 83 12.62 26.43 17.80
N ASP A 84 12.79 27.60 17.17
CA ASP A 84 12.40 27.84 15.78
C ASP A 84 13.37 27.22 14.76
N GLU A 85 14.62 27.01 15.16
CA GLU A 85 15.68 26.42 14.34
C GLU A 85 16.08 25.02 14.83
N PRO A 86 16.43 24.11 13.91
CA PRO A 86 16.51 24.28 12.45
C PRO A 86 15.15 24.12 11.75
N ARG A 87 14.92 24.87 10.65
CA ARG A 87 13.73 24.69 9.79
C ARG A 87 13.86 23.44 8.93
N LEU A 88 13.08 22.40 9.26
CA LEU A 88 13.08 21.10 8.56
C LEU A 88 11.94 20.96 7.53
N HIS A 89 11.11 22.00 7.36
CA HIS A 89 9.91 21.94 6.51
C HIS A 89 10.25 21.66 5.04
N ASP A 90 11.28 22.31 4.48
CA ASP A 90 11.72 22.11 3.10
C ASP A 90 12.16 20.66 2.84
N MET A 91 12.78 20.02 3.83
CA MET A 91 13.15 18.60 3.76
C MET A 91 11.91 17.71 3.73
N ILE A 92 10.89 18.02 4.53
CA ILE A 92 9.63 17.26 4.60
C ILE A 92 8.85 17.38 3.27
N ILE A 93 8.85 18.57 2.65
CA ILE A 93 8.25 18.80 1.33
C ILE A 93 9.01 17.97 0.27
N LYS A 94 10.33 18.15 0.19
CA LYS A 94 11.16 17.48 -0.83
C LYS A 94 11.10 15.95 -0.72
N LEU A 95 11.15 15.41 0.50
CA LEU A 95 10.96 13.97 0.73
C LEU A 95 9.54 13.52 0.41
N GLY A 96 8.54 14.40 0.53
CA GLY A 96 7.16 14.15 0.09
C GLY A 96 7.04 14.01 -1.43
N GLU A 97 7.72 14.88 -2.18
CA GLU A 97 7.79 14.81 -3.65
C GLU A 97 8.53 13.54 -4.11
N ILE A 98 9.67 13.23 -3.48
CA ILE A 98 10.42 12.01 -3.79
C ILE A 98 9.58 10.78 -3.45
N ALA A 99 8.90 10.76 -2.30
CA ALA A 99 7.98 9.68 -1.93
C ALA A 99 6.80 9.53 -2.91
N ALA A 100 6.28 10.62 -3.45
CA ALA A 100 5.22 10.59 -4.46
C ALA A 100 5.73 9.97 -5.77
N ARG A 101 6.95 10.32 -6.19
CA ARG A 101 7.63 9.72 -7.36
C ARG A 101 7.95 8.24 -7.12
N GLU A 102 8.47 7.86 -5.94
CA GLU A 102 8.70 6.46 -5.56
C GLU A 102 7.41 5.61 -5.60
N ARG A 103 6.25 6.20 -5.26
CA ARG A 103 4.95 5.50 -5.38
C ARG A 103 4.48 5.34 -6.83
N GLN A 104 4.90 6.20 -7.75
CA GLN A 104 4.58 6.09 -9.17
C GLN A 104 5.44 5.04 -9.88
N PHE A 105 6.68 4.82 -9.45
CA PHE A 105 7.61 3.85 -10.04
C PHE A 105 7.68 2.48 -9.33
N GLY A 106 6.95 2.31 -8.22
CA GLY A 106 7.02 1.09 -7.39
C GLY A 106 8.34 1.00 -6.62
N PRO A 107 8.39 0.35 -5.45
CA PRO A 107 9.62 0.31 -4.66
C PRO A 107 10.65 -0.62 -5.32
N LEU A 108 11.79 -0.05 -5.74
CA LEU A 108 13.07 -0.78 -5.80
C LEU A 108 13.35 -1.38 -4.41
N ALA A 109 13.93 -2.57 -4.38
CA ALA A 109 14.19 -3.39 -3.20
C ALA A 109 14.66 -2.61 -1.95
N GLY A 110 14.11 -2.93 -0.78
CA GLY A 110 14.54 -2.36 0.50
C GLY A 110 13.46 -2.40 1.59
N THR A 111 13.58 -3.39 2.48
CA THR A 111 12.89 -3.64 3.77
C THR A 111 11.75 -2.72 4.20
N GLY A 112 10.56 -3.28 4.36
CA GLY A 112 9.49 -2.66 5.12
C GLY A 112 9.82 -2.61 6.61
N THR A 113 10.02 -1.40 7.14
CA THR A 113 9.94 -1.05 8.58
C THR A 113 11.21 -1.30 9.43
N PRO A 114 11.66 -0.30 10.22
CA PRO A 114 12.53 -0.54 11.37
C PRO A 114 11.77 -1.25 12.49
N GLY A 115 12.16 -2.50 12.79
CA GLY A 115 11.73 -3.23 13.99
C GLY A 115 10.99 -4.54 13.66
N LEU A 116 11.67 -5.66 13.91
CA LEU A 116 11.16 -7.03 13.86
C LEU A 116 9.83 -7.17 14.63
N GLY A 117 8.73 -7.49 13.95
CA GLY A 117 7.47 -7.81 14.64
C GLY A 117 6.22 -8.02 13.78
N ASP A 118 5.96 -7.21 12.74
CA ASP A 118 4.59 -7.10 12.20
C ASP A 118 4.42 -7.29 10.67
N GLU A 119 5.39 -7.88 9.96
CA GLU A 119 5.12 -8.36 8.59
C GLU A 119 3.97 -9.39 8.58
N GLN A 120 3.89 -10.23 9.61
CA GLN A 120 2.83 -11.24 9.76
C GLN A 120 1.43 -10.63 9.98
N GLN A 121 1.32 -9.50 10.69
CA GLN A 121 0.02 -8.81 10.87
C GLN A 121 -0.47 -8.15 9.58
N LEU A 122 0.44 -7.59 8.78
CA LEU A 122 0.11 -6.97 7.49
C LEU A 122 -0.23 -8.02 6.43
N ILE A 123 0.51 -9.13 6.43
CA ILE A 123 0.28 -10.27 5.53
C ILE A 123 -0.99 -11.02 5.91
N GLY A 124 -1.40 -11.07 7.19
CA GLY A 124 -2.58 -11.84 7.60
C GLY A 124 -2.50 -13.32 7.23
N GLN A 125 -3.61 -14.05 7.28
CA GLN A 125 -3.63 -15.47 6.91
C GLN A 125 -3.68 -15.64 5.39
N ILE A 126 -2.69 -16.34 4.83
CA ILE A 126 -2.68 -16.79 3.44
C ILE A 126 -3.09 -18.26 3.42
N ASP A 127 -3.91 -18.65 2.43
CA ASP A 127 -4.32 -20.05 2.29
C ASP A 127 -3.10 -20.91 1.92
N PRO A 128 -2.69 -21.85 2.78
CA PRO A 128 -1.52 -22.69 2.51
C PRO A 128 -1.76 -23.68 1.35
N ARG A 129 -3.00 -23.84 0.88
CA ARG A 129 -3.37 -24.71 -0.24
C ARG A 129 -3.13 -24.08 -1.61
N GLU A 130 -2.97 -22.76 -1.67
CA GLU A 130 -2.63 -22.04 -2.90
C GLU A 130 -1.20 -22.35 -3.35
N SER A 131 -0.90 -22.16 -4.64
CA SER A 131 0.45 -22.37 -5.16
C SER A 131 1.45 -21.40 -4.52
N SER A 132 2.71 -21.84 -4.42
CA SER A 132 3.81 -21.05 -3.83
C SER A 132 3.95 -19.66 -4.48
N ILE A 133 3.76 -19.59 -5.80
CA ILE A 133 3.75 -18.35 -6.58
C ILE A 133 2.64 -17.41 -6.11
N ILE A 134 1.41 -17.91 -5.97
CA ILE A 134 0.27 -17.09 -5.54
C ILE A 134 0.41 -16.65 -4.09
N GLN A 135 0.94 -17.51 -3.22
CA GLN A 135 1.29 -17.13 -1.85
C GLN A 135 2.31 -15.98 -1.85
N CYS A 136 3.36 -16.06 -2.67
CA CYS A 136 4.36 -15.00 -2.83
C CYS A 136 3.71 -13.67 -3.30
N VAL A 137 2.86 -13.74 -4.33
CA VAL A 137 2.12 -12.58 -4.85
C VAL A 137 1.29 -11.93 -3.75
N ARG A 138 0.51 -12.71 -2.98
CA ARG A 138 -0.32 -12.18 -1.89
C ARG A 138 0.53 -11.52 -0.81
N ARG A 139 1.62 -12.15 -0.36
CA ARG A 139 2.54 -11.53 0.63
C ARG A 139 3.02 -10.18 0.13
N ARG A 140 3.45 -10.10 -1.13
CA ARG A 140 4.00 -8.88 -1.70
C ARG A 140 2.94 -7.78 -1.84
N ILE A 141 1.72 -8.11 -2.27
CA ILE A 141 0.61 -7.14 -2.39
C ILE A 141 0.19 -6.62 -1.00
N ARG A 142 0.13 -7.50 0.01
CA ARG A 142 -0.23 -7.14 1.38
C ARG A 142 0.85 -6.32 2.08
N ALA A 143 2.12 -6.66 1.86
CA ALA A 143 3.26 -5.86 2.33
C ALA A 143 3.25 -4.43 1.75
N GLN A 144 2.70 -4.25 0.54
CA GLN A 144 2.48 -2.92 -0.05
C GLN A 144 1.25 -2.18 0.52
N GLY A 145 0.48 -2.78 1.43
CA GLY A 145 -0.73 -2.17 2.02
C GLY A 145 -1.87 -1.98 1.03
N LYS A 146 -1.92 -2.75 -0.06
CA LYS A 146 -3.01 -2.67 -1.04
C LYS A 146 -4.31 -3.24 -0.43
N ALA A 147 -5.44 -2.75 -0.91
CA ALA A 147 -6.75 -3.25 -0.46
C ALA A 147 -6.96 -4.73 -0.85
N LEU A 148 -7.64 -5.50 0.01
CA LEU A 148 -7.97 -6.91 -0.28
C LEU A 148 -8.73 -7.11 -1.59
N SER A 149 -9.54 -6.14 -2.02
CA SER A 149 -10.21 -6.19 -3.33
C SER A 149 -9.22 -6.10 -4.49
N THR A 150 -8.15 -5.31 -4.34
CA THR A 150 -7.08 -5.19 -5.33
C THR A 150 -6.26 -6.47 -5.37
N GLU A 151 -5.95 -7.05 -4.21
CA GLU A 151 -5.29 -8.37 -4.14
C GLU A 151 -6.08 -9.43 -4.88
N ARG A 152 -7.39 -9.58 -4.61
CA ARG A 152 -8.24 -10.56 -5.30
C ARG A 152 -8.26 -10.34 -6.81
N ALA A 153 -8.39 -9.09 -7.25
CA ALA A 153 -8.37 -8.76 -8.66
C ALA A 153 -7.03 -9.09 -9.31
N TYR A 154 -5.93 -8.71 -8.67
CA TYR A 154 -4.58 -8.88 -9.23
C TYR A 154 -4.19 -10.35 -9.28
N VAL A 155 -4.43 -11.09 -8.20
CA VAL A 155 -4.21 -12.54 -8.15
C VAL A 155 -4.99 -13.23 -9.27
N GLY A 156 -6.28 -12.91 -9.43
CA GLY A 156 -7.08 -13.54 -10.49
C GLY A 156 -6.61 -13.22 -11.92
N TRP A 157 -5.99 -12.06 -12.15
CA TRP A 157 -5.37 -11.73 -13.45
C TRP A 157 -4.03 -12.42 -13.65
N ILE A 158 -3.22 -12.49 -12.61
CA ILE A 158 -1.93 -13.19 -12.61
C ILE A 158 -2.15 -14.69 -12.86
N GLU A 159 -3.12 -15.31 -12.20
CA GLU A 159 -3.47 -16.72 -12.45
C GLU A 159 -3.82 -16.97 -13.91
N ARG A 160 -4.71 -16.14 -14.50
CA ARG A 160 -5.08 -16.26 -15.92
C ARG A 160 -3.88 -16.11 -16.86
N PHE A 161 -2.99 -15.18 -16.55
CA PHE A 161 -1.78 -14.95 -17.34
C PHE A 161 -0.79 -16.11 -17.23
N LEU A 162 -0.58 -16.63 -16.03
CA LEU A 162 0.29 -17.79 -15.81
C LEU A 162 -0.26 -19.03 -16.52
N THR A 163 -1.57 -19.28 -16.44
CA THR A 163 -2.22 -20.34 -17.21
C THR A 163 -2.07 -20.14 -18.71
N PHE A 164 -2.19 -18.90 -19.21
CA PHE A 164 -1.96 -18.57 -20.63
C PHE A 164 -0.52 -18.88 -21.07
N CYS A 165 0.47 -18.68 -20.19
CA CYS A 165 1.87 -19.02 -20.47
C CYS A 165 2.19 -20.51 -20.27
N GLY A 166 1.20 -21.34 -19.93
CA GLY A 166 1.38 -22.78 -19.69
C GLY A 166 1.98 -23.13 -18.32
N VAL A 167 1.98 -22.20 -17.37
CA VAL A 167 2.42 -22.46 -15.98
C VAL A 167 1.31 -23.17 -15.23
N ASP A 168 1.58 -24.41 -14.82
CA ASP A 168 0.61 -25.20 -14.05
C ASP A 168 0.59 -24.78 -12.57
N LEU A 169 -0.46 -24.06 -12.18
CA LEU A 169 -0.72 -23.67 -10.79
C LEU A 169 -1.43 -24.78 -9.98
N SER A 170 -1.81 -25.89 -10.62
CA SER A 170 -2.51 -27.02 -9.99
C SER A 170 -1.59 -27.95 -9.20
N LEU A 171 -0.26 -27.81 -9.39
CA LEU A 171 0.74 -28.52 -8.60
C LEU A 171 0.64 -28.07 -7.13
N LYS A 172 -0.16 -28.83 -6.38
CA LYS A 172 -0.27 -28.78 -4.93
C LYS A 172 1.13 -28.97 -4.36
N ASN A 173 1.78 -27.89 -3.94
CA ASN A 173 2.89 -27.99 -3.00
C ASN A 173 2.31 -28.53 -1.69
N ARG A 174 2.22 -29.86 -1.60
CA ARG A 174 2.12 -30.57 -0.33
C ARG A 174 3.35 -30.11 0.44
N SER A 175 3.13 -29.40 1.53
CA SER A 175 4.18 -28.95 2.46
C SER A 175 4.94 -27.70 2.02
N THR A 176 4.27 -26.57 1.80
CA THR A 176 4.89 -25.30 2.16
C THR A 176 4.69 -25.13 3.67
N PRO A 177 5.76 -25.14 4.50
CA PRO A 177 5.61 -24.84 5.92
C PRO A 177 4.93 -23.47 6.07
N LEU A 178 4.19 -23.27 7.16
CA LEU A 178 3.82 -21.92 7.61
C LEU A 178 5.11 -21.17 7.90
N VAL A 179 5.65 -20.52 6.87
CA VAL A 179 6.95 -19.86 6.93
C VAL A 179 6.78 -18.57 7.70
N THR A 180 7.23 -18.58 8.95
CA THR A 180 7.35 -17.42 9.83
C THR A 180 8.82 -16.99 9.89
N GLY A 181 9.26 -16.11 8.98
CA GLY A 181 10.62 -15.56 9.00
C GLY A 181 11.05 -14.91 7.69
N SER A 182 11.84 -13.83 7.77
CA SER A 182 12.34 -13.04 6.64
C SER A 182 13.24 -13.83 5.67
N GLU A 183 14.05 -14.75 6.18
CA GLU A 183 14.98 -15.57 5.37
C GLU A 183 14.25 -16.53 4.43
N SER A 184 13.13 -17.08 4.89
CA SER A 184 12.35 -18.05 4.12
C SER A 184 11.36 -17.39 3.15
N GLU A 185 11.02 -16.12 3.36
CA GLU A 185 10.32 -15.31 2.35
C GLU A 185 11.21 -14.98 1.15
N GLN A 186 12.48 -14.64 1.41
CA GLN A 186 13.47 -14.45 0.35
C GLN A 186 13.72 -15.74 -0.44
N ALA A 187 13.75 -16.90 0.23
CA ALA A 187 13.86 -18.19 -0.45
C ALA A 187 12.65 -18.47 -1.36
N LEU A 188 11.42 -18.21 -0.89
CA LEU A 188 10.21 -18.38 -1.71
C LEU A 188 10.20 -17.42 -2.92
N LEU A 189 10.60 -16.16 -2.72
CA LEU A 189 10.71 -15.19 -3.80
C LEU A 189 11.75 -15.64 -4.84
N THR A 190 12.92 -16.09 -4.39
CA THR A 190 14.00 -16.57 -5.27
C THR A 190 13.55 -17.76 -6.11
N GLN A 191 12.88 -18.74 -5.49
CA GLN A 191 12.31 -19.88 -6.22
C GLN A 191 11.25 -19.43 -7.24
N THR A 192 10.33 -18.55 -6.83
CA THR A 192 9.29 -18.01 -7.71
C THR A 192 9.88 -17.28 -8.91
N VAL A 193 10.94 -16.49 -8.71
CA VAL A 193 11.64 -15.78 -9.78
C VAL A 193 12.30 -16.77 -10.75
N SER A 194 12.90 -17.85 -10.24
CA SER A 194 13.48 -18.91 -11.06
C SER A 194 12.42 -19.62 -11.89
N ASP A 195 11.30 -20.03 -11.27
CA ASP A 195 10.21 -20.75 -11.94
C ASP A 195 9.59 -19.91 -13.08
N LEU A 196 9.49 -18.59 -12.88
CA LEU A 196 8.91 -17.65 -13.82
C LEU A 196 9.94 -16.95 -14.72
N ALA A 197 11.21 -17.35 -14.68
CA ALA A 197 12.29 -16.67 -15.40
C ALA A 197 12.10 -16.68 -16.92
N HIS A 198 11.42 -17.70 -17.45
CA HIS A 198 11.14 -17.89 -18.87
C HIS A 198 10.11 -16.89 -19.43
N LEU A 199 9.30 -16.26 -18.59
CA LEU A 199 8.27 -15.31 -19.01
C LEU A 199 8.88 -14.02 -19.56
N LYS A 200 8.40 -13.55 -20.71
CA LYS A 200 8.93 -12.37 -21.40
C LYS A 200 7.86 -11.28 -21.55
N GLU A 201 8.32 -10.08 -21.90
CA GLU A 201 7.42 -8.97 -22.24
C GLU A 201 6.52 -9.31 -23.44
N SER A 202 6.99 -10.14 -24.37
CA SER A 202 6.20 -10.65 -25.49
C SER A 202 4.96 -11.40 -25.03
N ASP A 203 5.08 -12.20 -23.96
CA ASP A 203 3.98 -13.02 -23.43
C ASP A 203 2.92 -12.13 -22.78
N LEU A 204 3.38 -11.09 -22.06
CA LEU A 204 2.51 -10.07 -21.50
C LEU A 204 1.74 -9.34 -22.62
N ARG A 205 2.44 -8.89 -23.67
CA ARG A 205 1.80 -8.20 -24.81
C ARG A 205 0.79 -9.12 -25.50
N ALA A 206 1.18 -10.37 -25.79
CA ALA A 206 0.31 -11.36 -26.40
C ALA A 206 -0.96 -11.60 -25.57
N PHE A 207 -0.82 -11.73 -24.25
CA PHE A 207 -1.97 -11.89 -23.35
C PHE A 207 -2.90 -10.69 -23.35
N LEU A 208 -2.37 -9.46 -23.27
CA LEU A 208 -3.19 -8.25 -23.25
C LEU A 208 -3.86 -7.97 -24.61
N THR A 209 -3.21 -8.37 -25.71
CA THR A 209 -3.82 -8.36 -27.06
C THR A 209 -4.92 -9.40 -27.18
N MET A 210 -4.71 -10.64 -26.75
CA MET A 210 -5.74 -11.68 -26.73
C MET A 210 -6.97 -11.24 -25.91
N LEU A 211 -6.75 -10.57 -24.77
CA LEU A 211 -7.86 -10.02 -23.99
C LEU A 211 -8.67 -8.98 -24.77
N ALA A 212 -8.02 -8.08 -25.51
CA ALA A 212 -8.72 -7.05 -26.27
C ALA A 212 -9.37 -7.58 -27.54
N VAL A 213 -8.68 -8.43 -28.30
CA VAL A 213 -9.11 -8.88 -29.62
C VAL A 213 -10.00 -10.12 -29.54
N ASP A 214 -9.56 -11.15 -28.84
CA ASP A 214 -10.24 -12.45 -28.84
C ASP A 214 -11.34 -12.55 -27.76
N ARG A 215 -11.18 -11.79 -26.66
CA ARG A 215 -12.10 -11.83 -25.50
C ARG A 215 -12.97 -10.58 -25.36
N ASP A 216 -12.80 -9.59 -26.25
CA ASP A 216 -13.55 -8.33 -26.28
C ASP A 216 -13.73 -7.70 -24.87
N VAL A 217 -12.67 -7.72 -24.06
CA VAL A 217 -12.78 -7.21 -22.68
C VAL A 217 -12.89 -5.69 -22.68
N ALA A 218 -13.63 -5.16 -21.71
CA ALA A 218 -13.73 -3.71 -21.53
C ALA A 218 -12.35 -3.06 -21.27
N PRO A 219 -12.16 -1.77 -21.63
CA PRO A 219 -10.87 -1.07 -21.48
C PRO A 219 -10.39 -1.04 -20.04
N ASN A 220 -11.31 -0.79 -19.09
CA ASN A 220 -10.99 -0.81 -17.66
C ASN A 220 -10.59 -2.22 -17.16
N THR A 221 -11.16 -3.25 -17.76
CA THR A 221 -10.84 -4.66 -17.45
C THR A 221 -9.44 -5.00 -17.95
N GLN A 222 -9.09 -4.60 -19.18
CA GLN A 222 -7.74 -4.72 -19.73
C GLN A 222 -6.73 -3.89 -18.92
N GLY A 223 -7.09 -2.67 -18.52
CA GLY A 223 -6.25 -1.81 -17.69
C GLY A 223 -5.98 -2.41 -16.30
N GLN A 224 -6.97 -3.07 -15.70
CA GLN A 224 -6.79 -3.81 -14.45
C GLN A 224 -5.85 -5.01 -14.63
N ALA A 225 -6.01 -5.77 -15.72
CA ALA A 225 -5.12 -6.86 -16.07
C ALA A 225 -3.68 -6.34 -16.26
N LYS A 226 -3.48 -5.30 -17.08
CA LYS A 226 -2.18 -4.64 -17.30
C LYS A 226 -1.53 -4.23 -15.99
N SER A 227 -2.28 -3.61 -15.08
CA SER A 227 -1.76 -3.18 -13.78
C SER A 227 -1.33 -4.35 -12.89
N ALA A 228 -2.06 -5.46 -12.93
CA ALA A 228 -1.70 -6.67 -12.19
C ALA A 228 -0.41 -7.31 -12.74
N LEU A 229 -0.26 -7.37 -14.07
CA LEU A 229 0.91 -7.94 -14.71
C LEU A 229 2.15 -7.05 -14.56
N LEU A 230 2.01 -5.73 -14.65
CA LEU A 230 3.10 -4.82 -14.34
C LEU A 230 3.60 -5.01 -12.89
N LEU A 231 2.68 -5.20 -11.94
CA LEU A 231 3.06 -5.53 -10.57
C LEU A 231 3.84 -6.86 -10.50
N LEU A 232 3.41 -7.92 -11.19
CA LEU A 232 4.14 -9.19 -11.25
C LEU A 232 5.57 -8.99 -11.78
N PHE A 233 5.73 -8.35 -12.94
CA PHE A 233 7.05 -8.20 -13.57
C PHE A 233 7.97 -7.25 -12.80
N GLN A 234 7.47 -6.09 -12.37
CA GLN A 234 8.29 -5.08 -11.69
C GLN A 234 8.59 -5.47 -10.24
N THR A 235 7.58 -5.96 -9.51
CA THR A 235 7.71 -6.14 -8.06
C THR A 235 8.20 -7.54 -7.68
N ILE A 236 7.81 -8.58 -8.44
CA ILE A 236 8.14 -9.97 -8.12
C ILE A 236 9.34 -10.43 -8.96
N LEU A 237 9.31 -10.22 -10.28
CA LEU A 237 10.41 -10.63 -11.17
C LEU A 237 11.57 -9.62 -11.21
N GLY A 238 11.38 -8.40 -10.67
CA GLY A 238 12.42 -7.36 -10.66
C GLY A 238 12.80 -6.85 -12.05
N ARG A 239 11.89 -6.94 -13.02
CA ARG A 239 12.12 -6.53 -14.42
C ARG A 239 11.37 -5.24 -14.72
N GLU A 240 12.09 -4.25 -15.23
CA GLU A 240 11.47 -3.03 -15.75
C GLU A 240 10.85 -3.35 -17.11
N ILE A 241 9.51 -3.33 -17.17
CA ILE A 241 8.77 -3.37 -18.42
C ILE A 241 8.45 -1.93 -18.81
N GLY A 242 8.96 -1.52 -19.97
CA GLY A 242 8.75 -0.20 -20.56
C GLY A 242 7.34 0.00 -21.12
N PHE A 243 7.14 1.10 -21.85
CA PHE A 243 5.86 1.44 -22.48
C PHE A 243 5.34 0.29 -23.33
N LEU A 244 4.25 -0.33 -22.88
CA LEU A 244 3.52 -1.31 -23.65
C LEU A 244 2.50 -0.58 -24.53
N ASP A 245 2.86 -0.35 -25.79
CA ASP A 245 1.92 0.01 -26.86
C ASP A 245 1.01 -1.19 -27.11
N ILE A 246 -0.13 -1.18 -26.43
CA ILE A 246 -1.17 -2.21 -26.56
C ILE A 246 -2.38 -1.51 -27.13
N ALA A 247 -3.01 -2.14 -28.13
CA ALA A 247 -4.32 -1.70 -28.62
C ALA A 247 -5.28 -1.63 -27.42
N LEU A 248 -5.70 -0.40 -27.09
CA LEU A 248 -6.73 -0.17 -26.10
C LEU A 248 -8.03 -0.74 -26.64
N ALA A 249 -8.76 -1.49 -25.81
CA ALA A 249 -10.16 -1.73 -26.12
C ALA A 249 -10.84 -0.37 -26.28
N ASP A 250 -11.58 -0.18 -27.37
CA ASP A 250 -12.26 1.07 -27.67
C ASP A 250 -13.73 0.92 -27.30
N LYS A 251 -14.24 1.78 -26.42
CA LYS A 251 -15.66 1.77 -26.07
C LYS A 251 -16.15 3.15 -25.68
N PRO A 252 -17.29 3.63 -26.22
CA PRO A 252 -17.86 4.90 -25.85
C PRO A 252 -18.22 4.94 -24.36
N GLU A 253 -17.92 6.07 -23.71
CA GLU A 253 -18.32 6.34 -22.33
C GLU A 253 -19.85 6.24 -22.21
N LYS A 254 -20.32 5.36 -21.33
CA LYS A 254 -21.75 5.29 -21.02
C LYS A 254 -22.11 6.47 -20.15
N LEU A 255 -22.99 7.33 -20.65
CA LEU A 255 -23.59 8.39 -19.85
C LEU A 255 -24.33 7.77 -18.65
N PRO A 256 -24.20 8.35 -17.44
CA PRO A 256 -24.90 7.84 -16.27
C PRO A 256 -26.40 8.01 -16.45
N VAL A 257 -27.14 6.90 -16.35
CA VAL A 257 -28.61 6.92 -16.31
C VAL A 257 -29.03 7.19 -14.88
N VAL A 258 -29.83 8.24 -14.69
CA VAL A 258 -30.36 8.64 -13.38
C VAL A 258 -31.87 8.41 -13.34
N LEU A 259 -32.36 8.00 -12.17
CA LEU A 259 -33.80 7.86 -11.94
C LEU A 259 -34.40 9.24 -11.63
N SER A 260 -35.58 9.49 -12.19
CA SER A 260 -36.42 10.64 -11.88
C SER A 260 -37.01 10.53 -10.47
N GLN A 261 -37.43 11.67 -9.89
CA GLN A 261 -38.07 11.69 -8.58
C GLN A 261 -39.35 10.83 -8.53
N GLN A 262 -40.07 10.71 -9.65
CA GLN A 262 -41.27 9.87 -9.76
C GLN A 262 -40.91 8.39 -9.66
N GLU A 263 -39.88 7.94 -10.40
CA GLU A 263 -39.40 6.56 -10.32
C GLU A 263 -38.87 6.23 -8.91
N ILE A 264 -38.19 7.17 -8.25
CA ILE A 264 -37.80 7.01 -6.84
C ILE A 264 -39.03 6.87 -5.93
N GLY A 265 -40.07 7.65 -6.17
CA GLY A 265 -41.33 7.57 -5.43
C GLY A 265 -42.03 6.21 -5.55
N VAL A 266 -41.92 5.57 -6.71
CA VAL A 266 -42.44 4.21 -6.96
C VAL A 266 -41.53 3.14 -6.34
N LEU A 267 -40.21 3.33 -6.36
CA LEU A 267 -39.23 2.35 -5.87
C LEU A 267 -39.11 2.34 -4.34
N LEU A 268 -39.23 3.49 -3.68
CA LEU A 268 -38.99 3.63 -2.25
C LEU A 268 -39.89 2.75 -1.35
N PRO A 269 -41.20 2.58 -1.63
CA PRO A 269 -42.08 1.70 -0.87
C PRO A 269 -41.67 0.22 -0.90
N GLU A 270 -41.00 -0.24 -1.96
CA GLU A 270 -40.54 -1.64 -2.12
C GLU A 270 -39.37 -2.00 -1.19
N PHE A 271 -38.70 -1.00 -0.62
CA PHE A 271 -37.63 -1.24 0.35
C PHE A 271 -38.16 -1.23 1.78
N GLU A 272 -37.81 -2.28 2.53
CA GLU A 272 -38.14 -2.39 3.95
C GLU A 272 -36.91 -2.41 4.87
N GLY A 273 -37.13 -2.03 6.13
CA GLY A 273 -36.16 -2.16 7.23
C GLY A 273 -34.81 -1.51 6.96
N LEU A 274 -33.73 -2.30 7.01
CA LEU A 274 -32.36 -1.81 6.84
C LEU A 274 -32.09 -1.35 5.39
N ARG A 275 -32.63 -2.05 4.38
CA ARG A 275 -32.41 -1.70 2.97
C ARG A 275 -33.00 -0.33 2.65
N ARG A 276 -34.18 -0.01 3.20
CA ARG A 276 -34.80 1.31 3.07
C ARG A 276 -33.92 2.42 3.64
N ARG A 277 -33.39 2.22 4.86
CA ARG A 277 -32.48 3.19 5.50
C ARG A 277 -31.19 3.38 4.71
N MET A 278 -30.58 2.28 4.26
CA MET A 278 -29.39 2.36 3.40
C MET A 278 -29.67 3.12 2.10
N PHE A 279 -30.79 2.84 1.44
CA PHE A 279 -31.22 3.55 0.25
C PHE A 279 -31.39 5.05 0.50
N LEU A 280 -32.11 5.43 1.57
CA LEU A 280 -32.34 6.84 1.92
C LEU A 280 -31.05 7.60 2.22
N VAL A 281 -30.10 6.98 2.93
CA VAL A 281 -28.80 7.61 3.23
C VAL A 281 -27.96 7.73 1.96
N MET A 282 -27.95 6.70 1.11
CA MET A 282 -27.24 6.75 -0.17
C MET A 282 -27.82 7.80 -1.12
N TYR A 283 -29.15 7.88 -1.21
CA TYR A 283 -29.84 8.84 -2.07
C TYR A 283 -29.72 10.27 -1.54
N GLY A 284 -29.96 10.49 -0.23
CA GLY A 284 -29.98 11.82 0.38
C GLY A 284 -28.59 12.43 0.61
N ALA A 285 -27.58 11.62 0.91
CA ALA A 285 -26.21 12.09 1.16
C ALA A 285 -25.21 11.73 0.04
N GLY A 286 -25.67 11.10 -1.05
CA GLY A 286 -24.84 10.74 -2.20
C GLY A 286 -23.78 9.67 -1.91
N LEU A 287 -23.95 8.87 -0.85
CA LEU A 287 -22.95 7.87 -0.47
C LEU A 287 -22.87 6.71 -1.47
N ARG A 288 -21.65 6.28 -1.77
CA ARG A 288 -21.41 5.03 -2.50
C ARG A 288 -21.77 3.85 -1.60
N HIS A 289 -22.19 2.73 -2.20
CA HIS A 289 -22.62 1.55 -1.43
C HIS A 289 -21.58 1.07 -0.40
N ARG A 290 -20.27 1.21 -0.69
CA ARG A 290 -19.20 0.84 0.26
C ARG A 290 -19.03 1.83 1.41
N GLU A 291 -19.29 3.11 1.16
CA GLU A 291 -19.24 4.16 2.19
C GLU A 291 -20.42 3.96 3.15
N CYS A 292 -21.63 3.80 2.62
CA CYS A 292 -22.83 3.52 3.42
C CYS A 292 -22.65 2.27 4.32
N ARG A 293 -22.09 1.18 3.78
CA ARG A 293 -21.83 -0.06 4.54
C ARG A 293 -20.72 0.05 5.59
N ARG A 294 -19.88 1.08 5.54
CA ARG A 294 -18.75 1.29 6.45
C ARG A 294 -18.98 2.44 7.44
N LEU A 295 -20.12 3.11 7.36
CA LEU A 295 -20.54 4.10 8.34
C LEU A 295 -20.46 3.52 9.74
N ARG A 296 -19.83 4.27 10.63
CA ARG A 296 -19.75 4.00 12.06
C ARG A 296 -20.60 5.03 12.79
N VAL A 297 -20.97 4.72 14.03
CA VAL A 297 -21.79 5.62 14.87
C VAL A 297 -21.16 7.02 14.96
N LYS A 298 -19.83 7.10 15.08
CA LYS A 298 -19.07 8.36 15.13
C LYS A 298 -19.12 9.20 13.84
N ASP A 299 -19.50 8.60 12.71
CA ASP A 299 -19.53 9.27 11.41
C ASP A 299 -20.88 10.00 11.19
N VAL A 300 -21.85 9.84 12.11
CA VAL A 300 -23.17 10.45 12.03
C VAL A 300 -23.28 11.56 13.08
N CYS A 301 -23.44 12.80 12.62
CA CYS A 301 -23.68 13.97 13.46
C CYS A 301 -25.16 14.35 13.43
N PHE A 302 -25.80 14.43 14.60
CA PHE A 302 -27.18 14.93 14.74
C PHE A 302 -27.23 16.39 15.19
N ASP A 303 -26.08 16.93 15.62
CA ASP A 303 -25.95 18.32 16.01
C ASP A 303 -25.82 19.18 14.74
N LYS A 304 -26.47 20.35 14.76
CA LYS A 304 -26.43 21.35 13.69
C LYS A 304 -25.12 22.14 13.68
#